data_AF-A0A6A6K386-F1
#
_entry.id   AF-A0A6A6K386-F1
#
_cell.length_a   1.000
_cell.length_b   1.000
_cell.length_c   1.000
_cell.angle_alpha   90.00
_cell.angle_beta   90.00
_cell.angle_gamma   90.00
#
_symmetry.space_group_name_H-M   'P 1'
#
loop_
_entity.id
_entity.type
_entity.pdbx_description
1 polymer ?
#
loop_
_entity_poly.entity_id
_entity_poly.type
_entity_poly.pdbx_seq_one_letter_code
_entity_poly.pdbx_strand_id
1 'polypeptide(L)'
;MASKNFIQPSIPRFDGHYDHWSMLMENFLRSKEYWQVVDSGFAEPAAGTSLTDAQKTELDAQKLKDLKAKNYLFQAIDHSILETILCKDTSKQIWDSMKKKYQGNARAKRAQLQTLRCEFETLRMKSGETVSEYFSRTMAIEDVVIVEKILRSMLPKFNFVICSIEESKDLDTLSIDELQNSLLVHEQKIIQQDREESEEQVVDLFTKPLKMASFVKLRKLLGVCTLEDPD
;
A
#
# COMPACT_ATOMS: atom_id res chain seq x y z
N MET A 1 -48.87 4.94 -20.32
CA MET A 1 -47.70 5.85 -20.31
C MET A 1 -46.87 5.48 -19.09
N ALA A 2 -45.69 4.89 -19.29
CA ALA A 2 -44.82 4.51 -18.18
C ALA A 2 -44.16 5.78 -17.62
N SER A 3 -44.55 6.18 -16.42
CA SER A 3 -43.87 7.20 -15.64
C SER A 3 -42.42 6.74 -15.42
N LYS A 4 -41.48 7.31 -16.16
CA LYS A 4 -40.05 7.18 -15.82
C LYS A 4 -39.89 7.79 -14.43
N ASN A 5 -39.85 6.94 -13.42
CA ASN A 5 -39.46 7.32 -12.07
C ASN A 5 -38.01 7.82 -12.15
N PHE A 6 -37.84 9.11 -12.39
CA PHE A 6 -36.57 9.78 -12.14
C PHE A 6 -36.33 9.66 -10.63
N ILE A 7 -35.51 8.68 -10.25
CA ILE A 7 -35.03 8.53 -8.89
C ILE A 7 -34.34 9.86 -8.57
N GLN A 8 -34.88 10.59 -7.60
CA GLN A 8 -34.27 11.83 -7.14
C GLN A 8 -32.83 11.50 -6.71
N PRO A 9 -31.82 12.25 -7.18
CA PRO A 9 -30.46 12.05 -6.70
C PRO A 9 -30.45 12.20 -5.18
N SER A 10 -30.08 11.14 -4.48
CA SER A 10 -29.90 11.17 -3.03
C SER A 10 -28.75 12.11 -2.70
N ILE A 11 -28.88 12.83 -1.59
CA ILE A 11 -27.82 13.73 -1.11
C ILE A 11 -26.63 12.86 -0.71
N PRO A 12 -25.44 13.03 -1.31
CA PRO A 12 -24.28 12.22 -0.96
C PRO A 12 -23.86 12.47 0.49
N ARG A 13 -23.95 11.44 1.33
CA ARG A 13 -23.54 11.51 2.74
C ARG A 13 -22.04 11.32 2.85
N PHE A 14 -21.40 12.07 3.73
CA PHE A 14 -19.97 11.97 3.97
C PHE A 14 -19.66 10.75 4.84
N ASP A 15 -18.82 9.86 4.32
CA ASP A 15 -18.45 8.57 4.91
C ASP A 15 -16.98 8.52 5.39
N GLY A 16 -16.26 9.64 5.31
CA GLY A 16 -14.83 9.73 5.59
C GLY A 16 -13.93 9.71 4.34
N HIS A 17 -14.44 9.31 3.17
CA HIS A 17 -13.71 9.33 1.90
C HIS A 17 -13.91 10.66 1.16
N TYR A 18 -13.15 11.69 1.59
CA TYR A 18 -13.31 13.05 1.07
C TYR A 18 -13.29 13.16 -0.45
N ASP A 19 -12.33 12.53 -1.14
CA ASP A 19 -12.21 12.68 -2.60
C ASP A 19 -13.45 12.15 -3.33
N HIS A 20 -13.95 10.98 -2.91
CA HIS A 20 -15.14 10.38 -3.49
C HIS A 20 -16.39 11.21 -3.18
N TRP A 21 -16.58 11.56 -1.92
CA TRP A 21 -17.71 12.40 -1.50
C TRP A 21 -17.69 13.77 -2.19
N SER A 22 -16.54 14.44 -2.27
CA SER A 22 -16.42 15.76 -2.89
C SER A 22 -16.78 15.74 -4.37
N MET A 23 -16.40 14.68 -5.09
CA MET A 23 -16.77 14.49 -6.49
C MET A 23 -18.29 14.36 -6.66
N LEU A 24 -18.93 13.52 -5.83
CA LEU A 24 -20.38 13.31 -5.86
C LEU A 24 -21.15 14.57 -5.45
N MET A 25 -20.72 15.23 -4.37
CA MET A 25 -21.37 16.42 -3.85
C MET A 25 -21.23 17.62 -4.78
N GLU A 26 -20.05 17.83 -5.37
CA GLU A 26 -19.83 18.86 -6.38
C GLU A 26 -20.75 18.65 -7.58
N ASN A 27 -20.80 17.43 -8.12
CA ASN A 27 -21.68 17.11 -9.23
C ASN A 27 -23.17 17.34 -8.88
N PHE A 28 -23.59 16.94 -7.68
CA PHE A 28 -24.94 17.18 -7.18
C PHE A 28 -25.26 18.68 -7.12
N LEU A 29 -24.37 19.51 -6.56
CA LEU A 29 -24.57 20.97 -6.45
C LEU A 29 -24.52 21.67 -7.81
N ARG A 30 -23.70 21.20 -8.75
CA ARG A 30 -23.68 21.68 -10.15
C ARG A 30 -25.00 21.39 -10.86
N SER A 31 -25.57 20.19 -10.67
CA SER A 31 -26.89 19.84 -11.25
C SER A 31 -28.04 20.71 -10.74
N LYS A 32 -27.85 21.36 -9.60
CA LYS A 32 -28.82 22.28 -8.99
C LYS A 32 -28.46 23.76 -9.18
N GLU A 33 -27.41 24.06 -9.93
CA GLU A 33 -26.91 25.43 -10.19
C GLU A 33 -26.46 26.19 -8.93
N TYR A 34 -26.09 25.48 -7.86
CA TYR A 34 -25.62 26.08 -6.60
C TYR A 34 -24.10 26.09 -6.47
N TRP A 35 -23.37 25.42 -7.36
CA TRP A 35 -21.91 25.32 -7.24
C TRP A 35 -21.19 26.67 -7.23
N GLN A 36 -21.66 27.66 -8.00
CA GLN A 36 -21.01 28.97 -8.10
C GLN A 36 -20.88 29.67 -6.73
N VAL A 37 -21.92 29.62 -5.89
CA VAL A 37 -21.89 30.23 -4.54
C VAL A 37 -21.06 29.43 -3.55
N VAL A 38 -20.83 28.15 -3.79
CA VAL A 38 -19.97 27.29 -2.95
C VAL A 38 -18.49 27.51 -3.29
N ASP A 39 -18.17 27.56 -4.58
CA ASP A 39 -16.78 27.68 -5.06
C ASP A 39 -16.26 29.12 -4.95
N SER A 40 -16.97 30.08 -5.56
CA SER A 40 -16.56 31.47 -5.57
C SER A 40 -17.03 32.23 -4.33
N GLY A 41 -18.11 31.80 -3.69
CA GLY A 41 -18.81 32.59 -2.68
C GLY A 41 -19.72 33.63 -3.33
N PHE A 42 -20.28 34.52 -2.51
CA PHE A 42 -20.92 35.74 -2.98
C PHE A 42 -20.31 36.93 -2.23
N ALA A 43 -20.21 38.07 -2.90
CA ALA A 43 -19.69 39.29 -2.30
C ALA A 43 -20.83 40.04 -1.60
N GLU A 44 -20.68 40.27 -0.29
CA GLU A 44 -21.54 41.23 0.38
C GLU A 44 -21.10 42.66 0.00
N PRO A 45 -22.02 43.53 -0.46
CA PRO A 45 -21.68 44.90 -0.77
C PRO A 45 -21.19 45.64 0.48
N ALA A 46 -20.20 46.53 0.31
CA ALA A 46 -19.72 47.37 1.39
C ALA A 46 -20.87 48.21 1.97
N ALA A 47 -20.90 48.35 3.30
CA ALA A 47 -21.92 49.12 4.01
C ALA A 47 -21.98 50.55 3.43
N GLY A 48 -23.16 50.95 2.95
CA GLY A 48 -23.40 52.27 2.35
C GLY A 48 -23.36 52.32 0.82
N THR A 49 -23.15 51.19 0.13
CA THR A 49 -23.20 51.15 -1.34
C THR A 49 -24.66 51.17 -1.82
N SER A 50 -25.05 52.20 -2.58
CA SER A 50 -26.34 52.24 -3.26
C SER A 50 -26.37 51.25 -4.41
N LEU A 51 -26.96 50.08 -4.17
CA LEU A 51 -27.20 49.07 -5.20
C LEU A 51 -28.37 49.50 -6.10
N THR A 52 -28.22 49.29 -7.40
CA THR A 52 -29.34 49.33 -8.34
C THR A 52 -30.31 48.18 -8.05
N ASP A 53 -31.56 48.30 -8.47
CA ASP A 53 -32.57 47.27 -8.21
C ASP A 53 -32.17 45.92 -8.83
N ALA A 54 -31.56 45.94 -10.02
CA ALA A 54 -31.00 44.74 -10.66
C ALA A 54 -29.90 44.07 -9.82
N GLN A 55 -29.02 44.85 -9.19
CA GLN A 55 -27.96 44.31 -8.32
C GLN A 55 -28.51 43.72 -7.02
N LYS A 56 -29.57 44.32 -6.45
CA LYS A 56 -30.27 43.76 -5.28
C LYS A 56 -30.90 42.42 -5.61
N THR A 57 -31.63 42.34 -6.72
CA THR A 57 -32.28 41.10 -7.16
C THR A 57 -31.26 39.96 -7.37
N GLU A 58 -30.12 40.26 -7.99
CA GLU A 58 -29.05 39.27 -8.18
C GLU A 58 -28.43 38.83 -6.84
N LEU A 59 -28.17 39.75 -5.92
CA LEU A 59 -27.64 39.42 -4.60
C LEU A 59 -28.60 38.53 -3.80
N ASP A 60 -29.89 38.83 -3.83
CA ASP A 60 -30.92 38.03 -3.15
C ASP A 60 -31.02 36.62 -3.77
N ALA A 61 -30.88 36.52 -5.09
CA ALA A 61 -30.82 35.23 -5.78
C ALA A 61 -29.59 34.41 -5.34
N GLN A 62 -28.42 35.05 -5.20
CA GLN A 62 -27.20 34.39 -4.72
C GLN A 62 -27.31 33.95 -3.26
N LYS A 63 -27.86 34.79 -2.37
CA LYS A 63 -28.13 34.43 -0.97
C LYS A 63 -29.08 33.24 -0.87
N LEU A 64 -30.13 33.22 -1.69
CA LEU A 64 -31.06 32.09 -1.73
C LEU A 64 -30.36 30.80 -2.19
N LYS A 65 -29.50 30.87 -3.21
CA LYS A 65 -28.70 29.72 -3.67
C LYS A 65 -27.74 29.24 -2.58
N ASP A 66 -27.09 30.16 -1.86
CA ASP A 66 -26.18 29.83 -0.76
C ASP A 66 -26.92 29.10 0.37
N LEU A 67 -28.07 29.61 0.80
CA LEU A 67 -28.91 28.97 1.82
C LEU A 67 -29.32 27.54 1.42
N LYS A 68 -29.67 27.33 0.14
CA LYS A 68 -29.99 25.99 -0.37
C LYS A 68 -28.77 25.08 -0.39
N ALA A 69 -27.62 25.56 -0.85
CA ALA A 69 -26.37 24.80 -0.83
C ALA A 69 -25.96 24.41 0.60
N LYS A 70 -26.04 25.35 1.56
CA LYS A 70 -25.79 25.10 2.98
C LYS A 70 -26.68 24.00 3.52
N ASN A 71 -27.97 24.03 3.19
CA ASN A 71 -28.92 23.01 3.64
C ASN A 71 -28.50 21.61 3.17
N TYR A 72 -28.09 21.47 1.90
CA TYR A 72 -27.58 20.20 1.39
C TYR A 72 -26.27 19.76 2.07
N LEU A 73 -25.33 20.69 2.28
CA LEU A 73 -24.07 20.38 2.96
C LEU A 73 -24.31 19.93 4.42
N PHE A 74 -25.26 20.53 5.13
CA PHE A 74 -25.66 20.08 6.47
C PHE A 74 -26.34 18.71 6.44
N GLN A 75 -27.17 18.42 5.44
CA GLN A 75 -27.72 17.09 5.24
C GLN A 75 -26.68 16.07 4.79
N ALA A 76 -25.52 16.48 4.29
CA ALA A 76 -24.47 15.58 3.85
C ALA A 76 -23.56 15.13 5.00
N ILE A 77 -23.47 15.90 6.09
CA ILE A 77 -22.54 15.65 7.19
C ILE A 77 -23.29 15.31 8.48
N ASP A 78 -22.63 14.55 9.36
CA ASP A 78 -23.18 14.22 10.67
C ASP A 78 -22.91 15.30 11.71
N HIS A 79 -23.67 15.25 12.81
CA HIS A 79 -23.60 16.23 13.89
C HIS A 79 -22.17 16.39 14.45
N SER A 80 -21.45 15.28 14.64
CA SER A 80 -20.06 15.29 15.12
C SER A 80 -19.10 16.02 14.19
N ILE A 81 -19.34 16.00 12.88
CA ILE A 81 -18.53 16.73 11.90
C ILE A 81 -18.93 18.20 11.90
N LEU A 82 -20.23 18.48 11.96
CA LEU A 82 -20.76 19.85 12.00
C LEU A 82 -20.24 20.65 13.21
N GLU A 83 -20.07 20.01 14.38
CA GLU A 83 -19.50 20.65 15.57
C GLU A 83 -18.04 21.10 15.37
N THR A 84 -17.30 20.42 14.49
CA THR A 84 -15.89 20.76 14.23
C THR A 84 -15.71 21.90 13.23
N ILE A 85 -16.78 22.36 12.59
CA ILE A 85 -16.75 23.46 11.62
C ILE A 85 -17.03 24.78 12.37
N LEU A 86 -15.98 25.58 12.54
CA LEU A 86 -16.03 26.85 13.29
C LEU A 86 -16.83 27.94 12.55
N CYS A 87 -16.62 28.08 11.24
CA CYS A 87 -17.29 29.08 10.41
C CYS A 87 -18.26 28.37 9.46
N LYS A 88 -19.55 28.67 9.57
CA LYS A 88 -20.64 28.02 8.83
C LYS A 88 -21.70 29.01 8.37
N ASP A 89 -21.30 30.26 8.15
CA ASP A 89 -22.16 31.36 7.73
C ASP A 89 -22.49 31.27 6.24
N THR A 90 -21.58 30.74 5.43
CA THR A 90 -21.79 30.49 3.99
C THR A 90 -21.54 29.03 3.62
N SER A 91 -22.12 28.59 2.50
CA SER A 91 -21.86 27.26 1.94
C SER A 91 -20.40 27.04 1.59
N LYS A 92 -19.73 28.10 1.10
CA LYS A 92 -18.29 28.14 0.85
C LYS A 92 -17.46 27.84 2.09
N GLN A 93 -17.73 28.52 3.22
CA GLN A 93 -16.99 28.27 4.45
C GLN A 93 -17.11 26.81 4.94
N ILE A 94 -18.30 26.21 4.80
CA ILE A 94 -18.53 24.80 5.15
C ILE A 94 -17.71 23.90 4.23
N TRP A 95 -17.78 24.13 2.91
CA TRP A 95 -17.02 23.38 1.91
C TRP A 95 -15.50 23.48 2.13
N ASP A 96 -14.98 24.68 2.32
CA ASP A 96 -13.56 24.93 2.57
C ASP A 96 -13.08 24.30 3.89
N SER A 97 -13.92 24.33 4.94
CA SER A 97 -13.62 23.67 6.21
C SER A 97 -13.54 22.15 6.05
N MET A 98 -14.48 21.56 5.32
CA MET A 98 -14.46 20.12 4.99
C MET A 98 -13.21 19.77 4.18
N LYS A 99 -12.91 20.57 3.16
CA LYS A 99 -11.70 20.42 2.33
C LYS A 99 -10.44 20.47 3.17
N LYS A 100 -10.27 21.50 3.99
CA LYS A 100 -9.09 21.67 4.85
C LYS A 100 -8.90 20.50 5.82
N LYS A 101 -10.00 20.02 6.42
CA LYS A 101 -9.95 18.96 7.45
C LYS A 101 -9.70 17.57 6.85
N TYR A 102 -10.33 17.25 5.72
CA TYR A 102 -10.37 15.87 5.22
C TYR A 102 -9.57 15.63 3.93
N GLN A 103 -9.33 16.65 3.10
CA GLN A 103 -8.49 16.50 1.89
C GLN A 103 -7.04 16.13 2.25
N GLY A 104 -6.50 16.69 3.35
CA GLY A 104 -5.16 16.38 3.85
C GLY A 104 -5.02 14.96 4.42
N ASN A 105 -6.07 14.45 5.07
CA ASN A 105 -6.10 13.10 5.63
C ASN A 105 -6.23 12.04 4.52
N ALA A 106 -7.09 12.28 3.52
CA ALA A 106 -7.23 11.38 2.36
C ALA A 106 -5.94 11.29 1.53
N ARG A 107 -5.26 12.42 1.28
CA ARG A 107 -3.96 12.43 0.59
C ARG A 107 -2.88 11.71 1.39
N ALA A 108 -2.83 11.89 2.70
CA ALA A 108 -1.89 11.18 3.58
C ALA A 108 -2.14 9.66 3.56
N LYS A 109 -3.40 9.23 3.65
CA LYS A 109 -3.79 7.81 3.52
C LYS A 109 -3.44 7.25 2.13
N ARG A 110 -3.69 8.00 1.05
CA ARG A 110 -3.29 7.61 -0.31
C ARG A 110 -1.77 7.50 -0.44
N ALA A 111 -1.02 8.42 0.15
CA ALA A 111 0.45 8.37 0.15
C ALA A 111 0.95 7.14 0.92
N GLN A 112 0.38 6.84 2.09
CA GLN A 112 0.68 5.61 2.83
C GLN A 112 0.36 4.35 2.02
N LEU A 113 -0.81 4.28 1.39
CA LEU A 113 -1.19 3.18 0.50
C LEU A 113 -0.21 3.03 -0.67
N GLN A 114 0.20 4.16 -1.27
CA GLN A 114 1.16 4.15 -2.37
C GLN A 114 2.54 3.69 -1.92
N THR A 115 2.99 4.11 -0.73
CA THR A 115 4.22 3.62 -0.12
C THR A 115 4.15 2.10 0.08
N LEU A 116 3.06 1.58 0.66
CA LEU A 116 2.86 0.13 0.83
C LEU A 116 2.86 -0.62 -0.50
N ARG A 117 2.25 -0.05 -1.56
CA ARG A 117 2.31 -0.63 -2.92
C ARG A 117 3.72 -0.65 -3.49
N CYS A 118 4.47 0.45 -3.35
CA CYS A 118 5.86 0.48 -3.80
C CYS A 118 6.75 -0.48 -3.00
N GLU A 119 6.50 -0.61 -1.69
CA GLU A 119 7.14 -1.62 -0.84
C GLU A 119 6.78 -3.04 -1.31
N PHE A 120 5.52 -3.30 -1.66
CA PHE A 120 5.08 -4.58 -2.22
C PHE A 120 5.73 -4.88 -3.58
N GLU A 121 5.76 -3.92 -4.52
CA GLU A 121 6.38 -4.08 -5.84
C GLU A 121 7.87 -4.42 -5.72
N THR A 122 8.58 -3.74 -4.82
CA THR A 122 10.01 -3.93 -4.59
C THR A 122 10.34 -5.06 -3.61
N LEU A 123 9.33 -5.63 -2.93
CA LEU A 123 9.50 -6.71 -1.96
C LEU A 123 10.16 -7.92 -2.62
N ARG A 124 11.26 -8.36 -2.02
CA ARG A 124 11.99 -9.59 -2.33
C ARG A 124 12.52 -10.22 -1.06
N MET A 125 12.71 -11.54 -1.12
CA MET A 125 13.35 -12.31 -0.05
C MET A 125 14.82 -11.90 0.05
N LYS A 126 15.29 -11.58 1.26
CA LYS A 126 16.68 -11.18 1.52
C LYS A 126 17.56 -12.41 1.69
N SER A 127 18.87 -12.26 1.42
CA SER A 127 19.84 -13.31 1.74
C SER A 127 19.89 -13.55 3.25
N GLY A 128 19.78 -14.81 3.67
CA GLY A 128 19.74 -15.20 5.08
C GLY A 128 18.39 -15.03 5.78
N GLU A 129 17.37 -14.47 5.12
CA GLU A 129 15.99 -14.45 5.63
C GLU A 129 15.39 -15.85 5.54
N THR A 130 14.68 -16.30 6.57
CA THR A 130 13.96 -17.57 6.56
C THR A 130 12.64 -17.46 5.79
N VAL A 131 12.09 -18.58 5.33
CA VAL A 131 10.76 -18.61 4.70
C VAL A 131 9.69 -18.00 5.62
N SER A 132 9.72 -18.29 6.93
CA SER A 132 8.73 -17.78 7.88
C SER A 132 8.80 -16.26 8.08
N GLU A 133 10.01 -15.70 8.18
CA GLU A 133 10.22 -14.25 8.28
C GLU A 133 9.74 -13.54 7.01
N TYR A 134 10.04 -14.13 5.85
CA TYR A 134 9.63 -13.59 4.56
C TYR A 134 8.10 -13.57 4.39
N PHE A 135 7.43 -14.66 4.75
CA PHE A 135 5.96 -14.73 4.73
C PHE A 135 5.34 -13.71 5.67
N SER A 136 5.83 -13.61 6.91
CA SER A 136 5.35 -12.64 7.90
C SER A 136 5.42 -11.20 7.36
N ARG A 137 6.52 -10.86 6.69
CA ARG A 137 6.72 -9.52 6.09
C ARG A 137 5.84 -9.28 4.87
N THR A 138 5.58 -10.32 4.08
CA THR A 138 4.72 -10.23 2.88
C THR A 138 3.25 -10.12 3.24
N MET A 139 2.77 -10.89 4.23
CA MET A 139 1.38 -10.89 4.68
C MET A 139 0.97 -9.56 5.32
N ALA A 140 1.91 -8.81 5.91
CA ALA A 140 1.65 -7.50 6.51
C ALA A 140 1.19 -6.42 5.51
N ILE A 141 1.30 -6.66 4.20
CA ILE A 141 1.05 -5.66 3.15
C ILE A 141 -0.38 -5.76 2.55
N GLU A 142 -1.22 -6.71 3.00
CA GLU A 142 -2.64 -6.89 2.60
C GLU A 142 -2.92 -6.68 1.10
N ASP A 143 -2.46 -7.61 0.24
CA ASP A 143 -2.73 -7.60 -1.21
C ASP A 143 -3.41 -8.90 -1.67
N VAL A 144 -4.19 -8.83 -2.76
CA VAL A 144 -5.02 -9.93 -3.29
C VAL A 144 -4.16 -11.00 -3.98
N VAL A 145 -2.93 -10.69 -4.38
CA VAL A 145 -2.02 -11.57 -5.15
C VAL A 145 -0.73 -11.93 -4.39
N ILE A 146 -0.86 -12.29 -3.11
CA ILE A 146 0.28 -12.66 -2.25
C ILE A 146 1.01 -13.92 -2.75
N VAL A 147 0.29 -14.94 -3.21
CA VAL A 147 0.88 -16.23 -3.66
C VAL A 147 1.83 -16.01 -4.84
N GLU A 148 1.36 -15.38 -5.91
CA GLU A 148 2.19 -15.07 -7.08
C GLU A 148 3.37 -14.19 -6.71
N LYS A 149 3.14 -13.21 -5.83
CA LYS A 149 4.21 -12.33 -5.37
C LYS A 149 5.32 -13.13 -4.72
N ILE A 150 4.99 -14.02 -3.79
CA ILE A 150 5.97 -14.86 -3.08
C ILE A 150 6.78 -15.68 -4.09
N LEU A 151 6.10 -16.43 -4.98
CA LEU A 151 6.77 -17.29 -5.97
C LEU A 151 7.76 -16.52 -6.85
N ARG A 152 7.41 -15.32 -7.33
CA ARG A 152 8.29 -14.51 -8.20
C ARG A 152 9.46 -13.82 -7.50
N SER A 153 9.45 -13.75 -6.17
CA SER A 153 10.34 -12.86 -5.41
C SER A 153 11.20 -13.57 -4.36
N MET A 154 11.08 -14.89 -4.28
CA MET A 154 12.01 -15.73 -3.51
C MET A 154 13.41 -15.79 -4.13
N LEU A 155 14.37 -16.27 -3.34
CA LEU A 155 15.75 -16.45 -3.76
C LEU A 155 15.89 -17.59 -4.80
N PRO A 156 16.89 -17.52 -5.70
CA PRO A 156 17.11 -18.52 -6.75
C PRO A 156 17.24 -19.98 -6.25
N LYS A 157 17.69 -20.18 -5.01
CA LYS A 157 17.78 -21.52 -4.39
C LYS A 157 16.43 -22.23 -4.24
N PHE A 158 15.31 -21.50 -4.33
CA PHE A 158 13.96 -22.05 -4.29
C PHE A 158 13.36 -22.25 -5.69
N ASN A 159 14.05 -21.90 -6.78
CA ASN A 159 13.48 -21.96 -8.14
C ASN A 159 12.95 -23.37 -8.49
N PHE A 160 13.65 -24.43 -8.08
CA PHE A 160 13.22 -25.79 -8.38
C PHE A 160 11.85 -26.13 -7.77
N VAL A 161 11.64 -25.80 -6.49
CA VAL A 161 10.35 -26.04 -5.82
C VAL A 161 9.28 -25.09 -6.35
N ILE A 162 9.64 -23.85 -6.70
CA ILE A 162 8.71 -22.89 -7.31
C ILE A 162 8.20 -23.42 -8.65
N CYS A 163 9.08 -23.80 -9.58
CA CYS A 163 8.66 -24.37 -10.86
C CYS A 163 7.79 -25.62 -10.67
N SER A 164 8.16 -26.48 -9.71
CA SER A 164 7.35 -27.66 -9.39
C SER A 164 5.94 -27.30 -8.90
N ILE A 165 5.79 -26.23 -8.11
CA ILE A 165 4.48 -25.75 -7.62
C ILE A 165 3.69 -25.13 -8.78
N GLU A 166 4.32 -24.28 -9.59
CA GLU A 166 3.69 -23.62 -10.75
C GLU A 166 3.19 -24.62 -11.79
N GLU A 167 3.89 -25.75 -11.97
CA GLU A 167 3.51 -26.81 -12.90
C GLU A 167 2.43 -27.76 -12.34
N SER A 168 2.38 -27.94 -11.01
CA SER A 168 1.53 -28.96 -10.38
C SER A 168 0.26 -28.42 -9.71
N LYS A 169 0.17 -27.12 -9.43
CA LYS A 169 -0.95 -26.52 -8.69
C LYS A 169 -1.56 -25.34 -9.43
N ASP A 170 -2.87 -25.15 -9.21
CA ASP A 170 -3.58 -23.95 -9.64
C ASP A 170 -3.35 -22.81 -8.64
N LEU A 171 -2.67 -21.75 -9.09
CA LEU A 171 -2.30 -20.61 -8.25
C LEU A 171 -3.51 -19.79 -7.79
N ASP A 172 -4.63 -19.85 -8.52
CA ASP A 172 -5.86 -19.12 -8.18
C ASP A 172 -6.57 -19.74 -6.95
N THR A 173 -6.32 -21.03 -6.68
CA THR A 173 -6.94 -21.78 -5.58
C THR A 173 -5.98 -22.17 -4.46
N LEU A 174 -4.66 -21.99 -4.68
CA LEU A 174 -3.62 -22.35 -3.73
C LEU A 174 -3.69 -21.47 -2.47
N SER A 175 -3.84 -22.11 -1.30
CA SER A 175 -3.82 -21.39 -0.03
C SER A 175 -2.40 -20.98 0.39
N ILE A 176 -2.31 -19.88 1.14
CA ILE A 176 -1.03 -19.37 1.68
C ILE A 176 -0.38 -20.40 2.61
N ASP A 177 -1.16 -21.05 3.47
CA ASP A 177 -0.64 -22.07 4.40
C ASP A 177 -0.06 -23.27 3.66
N GLU A 178 -0.73 -23.73 2.60
CA GLU A 178 -0.24 -24.85 1.80
C GLU A 178 1.07 -24.49 1.06
N LEU A 179 1.14 -23.28 0.51
CA LEU A 179 2.36 -22.76 -0.10
C LEU A 179 3.50 -22.69 0.93
N GLN A 180 3.24 -22.12 2.10
CA GLN A 180 4.23 -21.96 3.16
C GLN A 180 4.78 -23.31 3.62
N ASN A 181 3.90 -24.28 3.87
CA ASN A 181 4.30 -25.64 4.27
C ASN A 181 5.17 -26.32 3.20
N SER A 182 4.81 -26.16 1.92
CA SER A 182 5.57 -26.73 0.80
C SER A 182 7.00 -26.16 0.74
N LEU A 183 7.14 -24.84 0.94
CA LEU A 183 8.43 -24.15 0.94
C LEU A 183 9.26 -24.45 2.19
N LEU A 184 8.64 -24.56 3.38
CA LEU A 184 9.35 -24.89 4.63
C LEU A 184 10.00 -26.27 4.58
N VAL A 185 9.31 -27.28 4.03
CA VAL A 185 9.88 -28.62 3.85
C VAL A 185 11.13 -28.57 2.97
N HIS A 186 11.12 -27.73 1.93
CA HIS A 186 12.26 -27.56 1.04
C HIS A 186 13.39 -26.74 1.67
N GLU A 187 13.08 -25.73 2.47
CA GLU A 187 14.07 -24.97 3.25
C GLU A 187 14.88 -25.89 4.17
N GLN A 188 14.22 -26.83 4.87
CA GLN A 188 14.91 -27.81 5.71
C GLN A 188 15.84 -28.73 4.92
N LYS A 189 15.43 -29.15 3.72
CA LYS A 189 16.28 -29.97 2.84
C LYS A 189 17.52 -29.21 2.36
N ILE A 190 17.35 -27.94 1.98
CA ILE A 190 18.46 -27.08 1.57
C ILE A 190 19.45 -26.89 2.74
N ILE A 191 18.95 -26.61 3.95
CA ILE A 191 19.81 -26.46 5.14
C ILE A 191 20.59 -27.74 5.43
N GLN A 192 19.96 -28.91 5.31
CA GLN A 192 20.62 -30.19 5.51
C GLN A 192 21.71 -30.43 4.45
N GLN A 193 21.42 -30.12 3.19
CA GLN A 193 22.39 -30.26 2.10
C GLN A 193 23.58 -29.30 2.27
N ASP A 194 23.33 -28.03 2.58
CA ASP A 194 24.39 -27.04 2.86
C ASP A 194 25.29 -27.50 4.02
N ARG A 195 24.70 -28.13 5.04
CA ARG A 195 25.44 -28.70 6.17
C ARG A 195 26.29 -29.89 5.75
N GLU A 196 25.74 -30.84 4.99
CA GLU A 196 26.46 -32.01 4.48
C GLU A 196 27.63 -31.59 3.57
N GLU A 197 27.42 -30.65 2.66
CA GLU A 197 28.47 -30.10 1.80
C GLU A 197 29.58 -29.41 2.62
N SER A 198 29.21 -28.71 3.70
CA SER A 198 30.19 -28.09 4.61
C SER A 198 30.99 -29.13 5.41
N GLU A 199 30.35 -30.19 5.88
CA GLU A 199 31.00 -31.28 6.61
C GLU A 199 31.92 -32.08 5.68
N GLU A 200 31.49 -32.37 4.45
CA GLU A 200 32.31 -32.99 3.41
C GLU A 200 33.53 -32.13 3.05
N GLN A 201 33.37 -30.81 2.85
CA GLN A 201 34.50 -29.91 2.59
C GLN A 201 35.52 -29.90 3.73
N VAL A 202 35.04 -29.95 4.98
CA VAL A 202 35.91 -30.02 6.16
C VAL A 202 36.63 -31.36 6.23
N VAL A 203 35.93 -32.47 5.99
CA VAL A 203 36.55 -33.81 5.92
C VAL A 203 37.59 -33.87 4.81
N ASP A 204 37.30 -33.31 3.64
CA ASP A 204 38.24 -33.22 2.51
C ASP A 204 39.49 -32.41 2.88
N LEU A 205 39.35 -31.34 3.66
CA LEU A 205 40.48 -30.57 4.15
C LEU A 205 41.39 -31.40 5.09
N PHE A 206 40.80 -32.26 5.93
CA PHE A 206 41.55 -33.09 6.88
C PHE A 206 42.06 -34.41 6.30
N THR A 207 41.43 -34.94 5.25
CA THR A 207 41.76 -36.24 4.66
C THR A 207 42.58 -36.13 3.38
N LYS A 208 42.55 -34.98 2.67
CA LYS A 208 43.40 -34.78 1.50
C LYS A 208 44.87 -34.83 1.93
N PRO A 209 45.69 -35.70 1.30
CA PRO A 209 47.11 -35.74 1.61
C PRO A 209 47.74 -34.37 1.33
N LEU A 210 48.50 -33.86 2.29
CA LEU A 210 49.25 -32.62 2.11
C LEU A 210 50.10 -32.73 0.84
N LYS A 211 50.06 -31.68 0.01
CA LYS A 211 50.96 -31.57 -1.15
C LYS A 211 52.39 -31.83 -0.69
N MET A 212 53.14 -32.65 -1.44
CA MET A 212 54.47 -33.10 -1.02
C MET A 212 55.42 -31.96 -0.65
N ALA A 213 55.37 -30.84 -1.38
CA ALA A 213 56.14 -29.65 -1.04
C ALA A 213 55.80 -29.07 0.35
N SER A 214 54.52 -29.03 0.71
CA SER A 214 54.05 -28.57 2.02
C SER A 214 54.41 -29.57 3.11
N PHE A 215 54.23 -30.87 2.86
CA PHE A 215 54.59 -31.94 3.78
C PHE A 215 56.09 -31.95 4.10
N VAL A 216 56.96 -31.85 3.08
CA VAL A 216 58.42 -31.78 3.25
C VAL A 216 58.83 -30.54 4.04
N LYS A 217 58.18 -29.39 3.78
CA LYS A 217 58.43 -28.15 4.53
C LYS A 217 58.03 -28.28 6.01
N LEU A 218 56.87 -28.89 6.27
CA LEU A 218 56.37 -29.14 7.62
C LEU A 218 57.27 -30.12 8.38
N ARG A 219 57.72 -31.19 7.71
CA ARG A 219 58.67 -32.18 8.24
C ARG A 219 60.02 -31.55 8.61
N LYS A 220 60.52 -30.63 7.78
CA LYS A 220 61.75 -29.86 8.06
C LYS A 220 61.60 -28.91 9.24
N LEU A 221 60.44 -28.27 9.39
CA LEU A 221 60.11 -27.41 10.54
C LEU A 221 59.96 -28.21 11.84
N LEU A 222 59.44 -29.43 11.76
CA LEU A 222 59.28 -30.34 12.89
C LEU A 222 60.56 -31.11 13.26
N GLY A 223 61.68 -30.89 12.55
CA GLY A 223 62.97 -31.53 12.85
C GLY A 223 63.02 -33.04 12.58
N VAL A 224 62.12 -33.58 11.76
CA VAL A 224 62.08 -35.03 11.46
C VAL A 224 63.03 -35.34 10.30
N CYS A 225 64.21 -35.91 10.59
CA CYS A 225 65.26 -36.23 9.62
C CYS A 225 64.73 -37.04 8.42
N THR A 226 65.25 -36.76 7.23
CA THR A 226 64.94 -37.46 5.97
C THR A 226 65.42 -38.91 6.04
N LEU A 227 64.60 -39.86 5.56
CA LEU A 227 65.07 -41.22 5.30
C LEU A 227 65.96 -41.13 4.06
N GLU A 228 67.24 -41.45 4.20
CA GLU A 228 68.11 -41.72 3.05
C GLU A 228 67.67 -43.06 2.46
N ASP A 229 67.40 -43.07 1.16
CA ASP A 229 67.06 -44.28 0.42
C ASP A 229 68.26 -45.23 0.43
N PRO A 230 68.09 -46.53 0.77
CA PRO A 230 69.18 -47.49 0.63
C PRO A 230 69.32 -47.89 -0.85
N ASP A 231 70.55 -47.75 -1.36
CA ASP A 231 71.01 -48.15 -2.70
C ASP A 231 70.68 -49.61 -3.08
#